data_AF-A0A494YZI1-F1
#
_entry.id   AF-A0A494YZI1-F1
#
_cell.length_a   1.000
_cell.length_b   1.000
_cell.length_c   1.000
_cell.angle_alpha   90.00
_cell.angle_beta   90.00
_cell.angle_gamma   90.00
#
_symmetry.space_group_name_H-M   'P 1'
#
loop_
_entity.id
_entity.type
_entity.pdbx_description
1 polymer ?
#
loop_
_entity_poly.entity_id
_entity_poly.type
_entity_poly.pdbx_seq_one_letter_code
_entity_poly.pdbx_strand_id
1 'polypeptide(L)'
;MENALVTIIFMALVGAAIGGFTNYLAIKMLFRPHNAIYIKNWRLPFTPGLIPKRREELATQIGVTVNKYLLTPEVFQKKLFTEEMRNSVLDFAQKKVQSTVFTDDKTILQWLQIAGFGHLPNTIETKIDTVIENQFLNVKNTLSSTTINELLPEEMHQAIEKKIPEAVSYLLQRGEEYFLSPQGETTIKNMMDDFLVSKGSFGGMVQMFLGDSTSLVTKLQRELVKFINAPGTKILLISIFSNEWDKIKQQPAINFLKDIDFEPILSNIQSYAKRELAIESRLNQTINHYWPTGIDYANNELLPKLVDKGFAEAEKQLEQMLIRLNLEEVVREQVNSFPLQKLEEIVIGIANRELQMITILGAVLGGVIGIVQGLIVFLIN
;
A
#
# COMPACT_ATOMS: atom_id res chain seq x y z
N MET A 1 -52.71 -93.72 22.40
CA MET A 1 -52.38 -92.71 21.35
C MET A 1 -52.29 -91.29 21.91
N GLU A 2 -53.12 -90.90 22.89
CA GLU A 2 -53.07 -89.54 23.48
C GLU A 2 -51.71 -89.18 24.10
N ASN A 3 -51.06 -90.09 24.83
CA ASN A 3 -49.75 -89.82 25.47
C ASN A 3 -48.60 -89.58 24.47
N ALA A 4 -48.68 -90.16 23.26
CA ALA A 4 -47.64 -90.01 22.24
C ALA A 4 -47.68 -88.62 21.59
N LEU A 5 -48.89 -88.15 21.28
CA LEU A 5 -49.13 -86.80 20.74
C LEU A 5 -48.68 -85.72 21.72
N VAL A 6 -48.99 -85.89 23.01
CA VAL A 6 -48.53 -84.98 24.08
C VAL A 6 -47.00 -84.95 24.17
N THR A 7 -46.34 -86.10 24.03
CA THR A 7 -44.88 -86.19 24.10
C THR A 7 -44.20 -85.51 22.91
N ILE A 8 -44.72 -85.68 21.68
CA ILE A 8 -44.17 -85.03 20.48
C ILE A 8 -44.34 -83.51 20.55
N ILE A 9 -45.51 -83.03 20.97
CA ILE A 9 -45.77 -81.58 21.13
C ILE A 9 -44.88 -81.00 22.22
N PHE A 10 -44.69 -81.72 23.33
CA PHE A 10 -43.81 -81.29 24.40
C PHE A 10 -42.34 -81.21 23.94
N MET A 11 -41.84 -82.23 23.24
CA MET A 11 -40.49 -82.23 22.67
C MET A 11 -40.29 -81.12 21.63
N ALA A 12 -41.29 -80.84 20.79
CA ALA A 12 -41.28 -79.73 19.84
C ALA A 12 -41.22 -78.36 20.54
N LEU A 13 -42.03 -78.16 21.58
CA LEU A 13 -42.02 -76.90 22.35
C LEU A 13 -40.70 -76.69 23.10
N VAL A 14 -40.17 -77.74 23.72
CA VAL A 14 -38.87 -77.69 24.40
C VAL A 14 -37.75 -77.42 23.39
N GLY A 15 -37.76 -78.09 22.24
CA GLY A 15 -36.81 -77.86 21.17
C GLY A 15 -36.86 -76.43 20.62
N ALA A 16 -38.07 -75.90 20.39
CA ALA A 16 -38.28 -74.53 19.93
C ALA A 16 -37.83 -73.50 20.98
N ALA A 17 -38.13 -73.74 22.26
CA ALA A 17 -37.71 -72.88 23.36
C ALA A 17 -36.19 -72.84 23.53
N ILE A 18 -35.52 -74.00 23.49
CA ILE A 18 -34.06 -74.09 23.57
C ILE A 18 -33.42 -73.43 22.34
N GLY A 19 -33.90 -73.74 21.13
CA GLY A 19 -33.38 -73.16 19.88
C GLY A 19 -33.54 -71.63 19.82
N GLY A 20 -34.72 -71.13 20.18
CA GLY A 20 -34.97 -69.69 20.27
C GLY A 20 -34.13 -69.00 21.35
N PHE A 21 -34.05 -69.59 22.55
CA PHE A 21 -33.30 -69.00 23.67
C PHE A 21 -31.79 -68.99 23.44
N THR A 22 -31.21 -70.10 22.98
CA THR A 22 -29.78 -70.20 22.69
C THR A 22 -29.35 -69.21 21.60
N ASN A 23 -30.13 -69.07 20.53
CA ASN A 23 -29.81 -68.14 19.47
C ASN A 23 -30.02 -66.67 19.88
N TYR A 24 -31.06 -66.38 20.65
CA TYR A 24 -31.25 -65.07 21.28
C TYR A 24 -30.05 -64.70 22.17
N LEU A 25 -29.57 -65.65 22.99
CA LEU A 25 -28.43 -65.43 23.87
C LEU A 25 -27.14 -65.23 23.07
N ALA A 26 -26.90 -66.02 22.02
CA ALA A 26 -25.74 -65.89 21.15
C ALA A 26 -25.69 -64.52 20.46
N ILE A 27 -26.84 -64.06 19.93
CA ILE A 27 -26.97 -62.72 19.34
C ILE A 27 -26.71 -61.66 20.39
N LYS A 28 -27.34 -61.77 21.58
CA LYS A 28 -27.13 -60.82 22.67
C LYS A 28 -25.66 -60.76 23.09
N MET A 29 -24.95 -61.90 23.06
CA MET A 29 -23.52 -62.02 23.35
C MET A 29 -22.60 -61.36 22.31
N LEU A 30 -23.06 -61.10 21.07
CA LEU A 30 -22.28 -60.32 20.11
C LEU A 30 -22.16 -58.85 20.51
N PHE A 31 -23.19 -58.31 21.16
CA PHE A 31 -23.29 -56.88 21.49
C PHE A 31 -23.01 -56.58 22.97
N ARG A 32 -23.40 -57.48 23.88
CA ARG A 32 -23.26 -57.32 25.34
C ARG A 32 -22.76 -58.62 25.97
N PRO A 33 -22.00 -58.60 27.08
CA PRO A 33 -21.66 -57.46 27.92
C PRO A 33 -20.50 -56.62 27.36
N HIS A 34 -20.47 -55.33 27.69
CA HIS A 34 -19.42 -54.41 27.23
C HIS A 34 -18.05 -54.68 27.87
N ASN A 35 -18.04 -55.27 29.07
CA ASN A 35 -16.84 -55.62 29.82
C ASN A 35 -16.74 -57.15 30.00
N ALA A 36 -15.52 -57.64 30.18
CA ALA A 36 -15.29 -59.04 30.53
C ALA A 36 -15.93 -59.34 31.90
N ILE A 37 -16.71 -60.42 31.97
CA ILE A 37 -17.31 -60.87 33.22
C ILE A 37 -16.44 -62.00 33.78
N TYR A 38 -16.07 -61.87 35.05
CA TYR A 38 -15.28 -62.86 35.77
C TYR A 38 -16.16 -63.53 36.84
N ILE A 39 -16.13 -64.86 36.87
CA ILE A 39 -16.73 -65.66 37.93
C ILE A 39 -15.57 -66.27 38.72
N LYS A 40 -15.31 -65.71 39.91
CA LYS A 40 -14.13 -66.04 40.73
C LYS A 40 -12.83 -65.83 39.93
N ASN A 41 -12.13 -66.90 39.57
CA ASN A 41 -10.87 -66.85 38.78
C ASN A 41 -11.07 -67.23 37.30
N TRP A 42 -12.31 -67.46 36.86
CA TRP A 42 -12.59 -67.88 35.49
C TRP A 42 -13.32 -66.79 34.71
N ARG A 43 -12.81 -66.45 33.53
CA ARG A 43 -13.44 -65.50 32.61
C ARG A 43 -14.53 -66.20 31.83
N LEU A 44 -15.74 -65.64 31.83
CA LEU A 44 -16.84 -66.17 31.04
C LEU A 44 -16.46 -66.08 29.54
N PRO A 45 -16.48 -67.20 28.79
CA PRO A 45 -16.18 -67.19 27.37
C PRO A 45 -17.16 -66.28 26.65
N PHE A 46 -16.71 -65.65 25.56
CA PHE A 46 -17.51 -64.68 24.80
C PHE A 46 -17.89 -63.41 25.58
N THR A 47 -17.15 -63.06 26.65
CA THR A 47 -17.20 -61.73 27.29
C THR A 47 -15.84 -61.01 27.21
N PRO A 48 -15.78 -59.72 26.81
CA PRO A 48 -16.88 -58.90 26.34
C PRO A 48 -17.39 -59.38 24.98
N GLY A 49 -18.55 -58.88 24.57
CA GLY A 49 -19.13 -59.24 23.27
C GLY A 49 -18.19 -58.94 22.10
N LEU A 50 -18.45 -59.58 20.95
CA LEU A 50 -17.57 -59.52 19.78
C LEU A 50 -17.37 -58.09 19.25
N ILE A 51 -18.43 -57.28 19.20
CA ILE A 51 -18.36 -55.90 18.69
C ILE A 51 -17.60 -54.97 19.65
N PRO A 52 -17.90 -54.94 20.98
CA PRO A 52 -17.07 -54.22 21.94
C PRO A 52 -15.58 -54.58 21.86
N LYS A 53 -15.27 -55.87 21.63
CA LYS A 53 -13.89 -56.37 21.53
C LYS A 53 -13.13 -55.85 20.30
N ARG A 54 -13.80 -55.56 19.17
CA ARG A 54 -13.17 -55.07 17.92
C ARG A 54 -13.33 -53.56 17.70
N ARG A 55 -13.74 -52.81 18.72
CA ARG A 55 -14.05 -51.38 18.62
C ARG A 55 -12.89 -50.52 18.09
N GLU A 56 -11.67 -50.72 18.59
CA GLU A 56 -10.50 -49.93 18.16
C GLU A 56 -10.15 -50.17 16.70
N GLU A 57 -10.30 -51.41 16.24
CA GLU A 57 -10.10 -51.80 14.85
C GLU A 57 -11.13 -51.09 13.95
N LEU A 58 -12.41 -51.10 14.34
CA LEU A 58 -13.48 -50.39 13.63
C LEU A 58 -13.24 -48.88 13.57
N ALA A 59 -12.88 -48.26 14.70
CA ALA A 59 -12.58 -46.83 14.77
C ALA A 59 -11.42 -46.44 13.83
N THR A 60 -10.35 -47.24 13.82
CA THR A 60 -9.19 -47.04 12.95
C THR A 60 -9.59 -47.17 11.47
N GLN A 61 -10.36 -48.19 11.11
CA GLN A 61 -10.77 -48.42 9.71
C GLN A 61 -11.73 -47.34 9.20
N ILE A 62 -12.65 -46.86 10.05
CA ILE A 62 -13.52 -45.72 9.73
C ILE A 62 -12.67 -44.47 9.48
N GLY A 63 -11.69 -44.19 10.34
CA GLY A 63 -10.81 -43.03 10.19
C GLY A 63 -10.02 -43.04 8.87
N VAL A 64 -9.41 -44.18 8.52
CA VAL A 64 -8.69 -44.36 7.24
C VAL A 64 -9.64 -44.16 6.05
N THR A 65 -10.86 -44.70 6.12
CA THR A 65 -11.85 -44.60 5.05
C THR A 65 -12.33 -43.14 4.85
N VAL A 66 -12.61 -42.43 5.95
CA VAL A 66 -13.01 -41.01 5.92
C VAL A 66 -11.90 -40.16 5.31
N ASN A 67 -10.65 -40.38 5.70
CA ASN A 67 -9.51 -39.64 5.16
C ASN A 67 -9.34 -39.90 3.65
N LYS A 68 -9.41 -41.17 3.24
CA LYS A 68 -9.16 -41.58 1.84
C LYS A 68 -10.25 -41.17 0.86
N TYR A 69 -11.50 -41.02 1.32
CA TYR A 69 -12.64 -40.84 0.41
C TYR A 69 -13.49 -39.59 0.67
N LEU A 70 -13.48 -39.02 1.87
CA LEU A 70 -14.35 -37.88 2.22
C LEU A 70 -13.58 -36.58 2.44
N LEU A 71 -12.34 -36.65 2.95
CA LEU A 71 -11.53 -35.47 3.29
C LEU A 71 -10.32 -35.32 2.37
N THR A 72 -10.51 -35.55 1.07
CA THR A 72 -9.45 -35.44 0.07
C THR A 72 -9.35 -34.00 -0.46
N PRO A 73 -8.16 -33.58 -0.95
CA PRO A 73 -7.97 -32.26 -1.54
C PRO A 73 -8.99 -31.92 -2.64
N GLU A 74 -9.36 -32.90 -3.47
CA GLU A 74 -10.29 -32.71 -4.58
C GLU A 74 -11.72 -32.41 -4.09
N VAL A 75 -12.14 -33.02 -2.96
CA VAL A 75 -13.46 -32.75 -2.36
C VAL A 75 -13.48 -31.33 -1.80
N PHE A 76 -12.41 -30.91 -1.10
CA PHE A 76 -12.29 -29.54 -0.59
C PHE A 76 -12.24 -28.52 -1.72
N GLN A 77 -11.46 -28.77 -2.78
CA GLN A 77 -11.39 -27.87 -3.92
C GLN A 77 -12.76 -27.66 -4.57
N LYS A 78 -13.47 -28.76 -4.87
CA LYS A 78 -14.82 -28.72 -5.45
C LYS A 78 -15.86 -28.02 -4.57
N LYS A 79 -15.66 -28.01 -3.25
CA LYS A 79 -16.62 -27.42 -2.31
C LYS A 79 -16.30 -25.97 -1.92
N LEU A 80 -15.02 -25.61 -1.86
CA LEU A 80 -14.54 -24.29 -1.43
C LEU A 80 -14.31 -23.33 -2.60
N PHE A 81 -13.96 -23.81 -3.79
CA PHE A 81 -13.72 -22.98 -4.98
C PHE A 81 -14.88 -23.09 -5.97
N THR A 82 -16.11 -22.92 -5.47
CA THR A 82 -17.31 -22.83 -6.32
C THR A 82 -17.56 -21.39 -6.77
N GLU A 83 -18.29 -21.22 -7.87
CA GLU A 83 -18.76 -19.90 -8.32
C GLU A 83 -19.58 -19.16 -7.25
N GLU A 84 -20.35 -19.90 -6.44
CA GLU A 84 -21.11 -19.33 -5.33
C GLU A 84 -20.20 -18.76 -4.24
N MET A 85 -19.15 -19.50 -3.85
CA MET A 85 -18.16 -19.01 -2.89
C MET A 85 -17.41 -17.79 -3.44
N ARG A 86 -17.01 -17.87 -4.72
CA ARG A 86 -16.38 -16.76 -5.44
C ARG A 86 -17.23 -15.49 -5.38
N ASN A 87 -18.50 -15.59 -5.73
CA ASN A 87 -19.43 -14.46 -5.70
C ASN A 87 -19.67 -13.94 -4.29
N SER A 88 -19.70 -14.83 -3.28
CA SER A 88 -19.84 -14.44 -1.88
C SER A 88 -18.60 -13.67 -1.37
N VAL A 89 -17.40 -14.11 -1.73
CA VAL A 89 -16.16 -13.40 -1.41
C VAL A 89 -16.08 -12.07 -2.15
N LEU A 90 -16.52 -12.02 -3.42
CA LEU A 90 -16.58 -10.78 -4.19
C LEU A 90 -17.55 -9.77 -3.55
N ASP A 91 -18.77 -10.17 -3.21
CA ASP A 91 -19.76 -9.32 -2.53
C ASP A 91 -19.23 -8.83 -1.17
N PHE A 92 -18.59 -9.71 -0.40
CA PHE A 92 -17.93 -9.34 0.85
C PHE A 92 -16.82 -8.30 0.62
N ALA A 93 -15.97 -8.50 -0.38
CA ALA A 93 -14.89 -7.57 -0.72
C ALA A 93 -15.44 -6.21 -1.19
N GLN A 94 -16.47 -6.21 -2.05
CA GLN A 94 -17.13 -4.99 -2.53
C GLN A 94 -17.74 -4.21 -1.37
N LYS A 95 -18.51 -4.86 -0.48
CA LYS A 95 -19.06 -4.22 0.73
C LYS A 95 -17.98 -3.68 1.66
N LYS A 96 -16.88 -4.43 1.82
CA LYS A 96 -15.79 -4.01 2.71
C LYS A 96 -15.03 -2.81 2.14
N VAL A 97 -14.76 -2.80 0.83
CA VAL A 97 -14.11 -1.67 0.14
C VAL A 97 -15.03 -0.45 0.15
N GLN A 98 -16.32 -0.61 -0.14
CA GLN A 98 -17.28 0.49 -0.07
C GLN A 98 -17.30 1.12 1.34
N SER A 99 -17.51 0.31 2.38
CA SER A 99 -17.60 0.81 3.76
C SER A 99 -16.29 1.37 4.30
N THR A 100 -15.15 0.76 3.99
CA THR A 100 -13.86 1.11 4.62
C THR A 100 -13.05 2.13 3.80
N VAL A 101 -13.07 2.06 2.47
CA VAL A 101 -12.21 2.88 1.59
C VAL A 101 -12.92 4.12 1.07
N PHE A 102 -14.22 4.00 0.76
CA PHE A 102 -14.97 5.08 0.10
C PHE A 102 -16.01 5.76 1.00
N THR A 103 -16.48 5.11 2.08
CA THR A 103 -17.49 5.68 3.00
C THR A 103 -16.89 6.24 4.28
N ASP A 104 -15.84 5.61 4.82
CA ASP A 104 -15.10 6.17 5.95
C ASP A 104 -14.45 7.50 5.52
N ASP A 105 -14.56 8.53 6.37
CA ASP A 105 -13.95 9.86 6.19
C ASP A 105 -12.41 9.84 6.22
N LYS A 106 -11.78 8.68 5.98
CA LYS A 106 -10.33 8.54 5.97
C LYS A 106 -9.75 9.30 4.80
N THR A 107 -8.80 10.16 5.13
CA THR A 107 -8.04 10.93 4.15
C THR A 107 -7.00 10.06 3.47
N ILE A 108 -6.52 10.47 2.30
CA ILE A 108 -5.40 9.79 1.63
C ILE A 108 -4.18 9.72 2.56
N LEU A 109 -3.94 10.78 3.34
CA LEU A 109 -2.85 10.82 4.32
C LEU A 109 -2.99 9.71 5.38
N GLN A 110 -4.19 9.48 5.89
CA GLN A 110 -4.43 8.41 6.87
C GLN A 110 -4.23 7.01 6.25
N TRP A 111 -4.65 6.81 5.00
CA TRP A 111 -4.35 5.58 4.25
C TRP A 111 -2.85 5.36 4.07
N LEU A 112 -2.12 6.43 3.72
CA LEU A 112 -0.66 6.39 3.60
C LEU A 112 0.01 6.09 4.95
N GLN A 113 -0.50 6.63 6.06
CA GLN A 113 0.00 6.32 7.41
C GLN A 113 -0.17 4.84 7.76
N ILE A 114 -1.35 4.26 7.50
CA ILE A 114 -1.61 2.83 7.73
C ILE A 114 -0.68 1.97 6.86
N ALA A 115 -0.41 2.38 5.63
CA ALA A 115 0.49 1.70 4.72
C ALA A 115 1.99 1.88 5.04
N GLY A 116 2.34 2.67 6.07
CA GLY A 116 3.74 2.95 6.46
C GLY A 116 4.40 4.13 5.73
N PHE A 117 3.65 4.86 4.91
CA PHE A 117 4.09 6.02 4.12
C PHE A 117 3.70 7.36 4.76
N GLY A 118 3.53 7.43 6.08
CA GLY A 118 3.10 8.67 6.77
C GLY A 118 4.03 9.87 6.59
N HIS A 119 5.29 9.65 6.24
CA HIS A 119 6.30 10.69 6.01
C HIS A 119 6.33 11.19 4.55
N LEU A 120 5.47 10.67 3.67
CA LEU A 120 5.44 11.02 2.25
C LEU A 120 5.29 12.54 1.98
N PRO A 121 4.44 13.31 2.69
CA PRO A 121 4.36 14.76 2.47
C PRO A 121 5.72 15.44 2.65
N ASN A 122 6.40 15.14 3.76
CA ASN A 122 7.71 15.71 4.09
C ASN A 122 8.79 15.27 3.10
N THR A 123 8.76 14.01 2.64
CA THR A 123 9.69 13.51 1.63
C THR A 123 9.53 14.25 0.31
N ILE A 124 8.30 14.51 -0.12
CA ILE A 124 8.05 15.24 -1.36
C ILE A 124 8.53 16.69 -1.20
N GLU A 125 8.20 17.36 -0.09
CA GLU A 125 8.67 18.73 0.19
C GLU A 125 10.20 18.84 0.19
N THR A 126 10.88 17.92 0.86
CA THR A 126 12.36 17.90 0.89
C THR A 126 12.94 17.66 -0.51
N LYS A 127 12.29 16.80 -1.31
CA LYS A 127 12.73 16.55 -2.69
C LYS A 127 12.55 17.79 -3.56
N ILE A 128 11.47 18.53 -3.37
CA ILE A 128 11.23 19.81 -4.05
C ILE A 128 12.31 20.83 -3.67
N ASP A 129 12.62 20.96 -2.39
CA ASP A 129 13.68 21.86 -1.92
C ASP A 129 15.01 21.55 -2.61
N THR A 130 15.35 20.27 -2.69
CA THR A 130 16.57 19.78 -3.35
C THR A 130 16.56 20.08 -4.85
N VAL A 131 15.42 19.91 -5.54
CA VAL A 131 15.30 20.21 -6.97
C VAL A 131 15.45 21.70 -7.23
N ILE A 132 14.80 22.54 -6.40
CA ILE A 132 14.90 24.00 -6.49
C ILE A 132 16.34 24.44 -6.23
N GLU A 133 17.00 23.92 -5.19
CA GLU A 133 18.38 24.23 -4.86
C GLU A 133 19.34 23.88 -6.00
N ASN A 134 19.22 22.67 -6.55
CA ASN A 134 20.05 22.26 -7.69
C ASN A 134 19.81 23.14 -8.93
N GLN A 135 18.55 23.48 -9.21
CA GLN A 135 18.23 24.37 -10.33
C GLN A 135 18.78 25.78 -10.09
N PHE A 136 18.72 26.26 -8.86
CA PHE A 136 19.25 27.56 -8.47
C PHE A 136 20.78 27.61 -8.58
N LEU A 137 21.46 26.55 -8.13
CA LEU A 137 22.90 26.39 -8.32
C LEU A 137 23.28 26.35 -9.81
N ASN A 138 22.50 25.67 -10.65
CA ASN A 138 22.71 25.67 -12.10
C ASN A 138 22.60 27.07 -12.69
N VAL A 139 21.60 27.86 -12.27
CA VAL A 139 21.45 29.27 -12.68
C VAL A 139 22.66 30.08 -12.22
N LYS A 140 23.06 29.98 -10.95
CA LYS A 140 24.25 30.66 -10.40
C LYS A 140 25.53 30.31 -11.17
N ASN A 141 25.71 29.04 -11.50
CA ASN A 141 26.86 28.56 -12.27
C ASN A 141 26.82 29.11 -13.71
N THR A 142 25.64 29.10 -14.33
CA THR A 142 25.44 29.68 -15.66
C THR A 142 25.82 31.15 -15.67
N LEU A 143 25.29 31.94 -14.73
CA LEU A 143 25.62 33.36 -14.55
C LEU A 143 27.11 33.62 -14.28
N SER A 144 27.83 32.62 -13.77
CA SER A 144 29.26 32.69 -13.51
C SER A 144 30.11 32.44 -14.77
N SER A 145 29.57 31.68 -15.73
CA SER A 145 30.27 31.32 -16.97
C SER A 145 29.83 32.12 -18.20
N THR A 146 28.57 32.56 -18.27
CA THR A 146 28.04 33.28 -19.42
C THR A 146 28.18 34.79 -19.25
N THR A 147 28.42 35.45 -20.39
CA THR A 147 28.57 36.90 -20.44
C THR A 147 27.20 37.59 -20.48
N ILE A 148 27.14 38.86 -20.10
CA ILE A 148 25.91 39.67 -20.22
C ILE A 148 25.42 39.71 -21.68
N ASN A 149 26.35 39.66 -22.64
CA ASN A 149 26.04 39.62 -24.06
C ASN A 149 25.16 38.42 -24.45
N GLU A 150 25.46 37.23 -23.91
CA GLU A 150 24.76 35.98 -24.23
C GLU A 150 23.46 35.79 -23.42
N LEU A 151 23.36 36.45 -22.25
CA LEU A 151 22.19 36.35 -21.37
C LEU A 151 21.05 37.28 -21.76
N LEU A 152 21.37 38.45 -22.33
CA LEU A 152 20.36 39.44 -22.71
C LEU A 152 19.79 39.14 -24.11
N PRO A 153 18.46 39.17 -24.28
CA PRO A 153 17.83 39.11 -25.59
C PRO A 153 18.25 40.27 -26.49
N GLU A 154 18.24 40.07 -27.81
CA GLU A 154 18.65 41.09 -28.78
C GLU A 154 17.83 42.40 -28.69
N GLU A 155 16.56 42.29 -28.30
CA GLU A 155 15.67 43.41 -28.06
C GLU A 155 16.18 44.33 -26.92
N MET A 156 16.76 43.74 -25.88
CA MET A 156 17.35 44.47 -24.75
C MET A 156 18.63 45.19 -25.16
N HIS A 157 19.47 44.54 -25.98
CA HIS A 157 20.70 45.16 -26.50
C HIS A 157 20.37 46.42 -27.31
N GLN A 158 19.42 46.31 -28.23
CA GLN A 158 18.99 47.45 -29.06
C GLN A 158 18.32 48.55 -28.24
N ALA A 159 17.53 48.19 -27.23
CA ALA A 159 16.88 49.16 -26.34
C ALA A 159 17.92 49.98 -25.55
N ILE A 160 18.97 49.33 -25.02
CA ILE A 160 20.04 49.99 -24.26
C ILE A 160 20.87 50.89 -25.19
N GLU A 161 21.27 50.39 -26.35
CA GLU A 161 22.06 51.17 -27.33
C GLU A 161 21.31 52.42 -27.81
N LYS A 162 19.98 52.33 -27.99
CA LYS A 162 19.15 53.49 -28.33
C LYS A 162 19.00 54.48 -27.17
N LYS A 163 19.01 53.98 -25.91
CA LYS A 163 18.89 54.82 -24.71
C LYS A 163 20.19 55.55 -24.35
N ILE A 164 21.36 55.06 -24.75
CA ILE A 164 22.64 55.74 -24.50
C ILE A 164 22.65 57.18 -25.05
N PRO A 165 22.33 57.44 -26.34
CA PRO A 165 22.25 58.81 -26.86
C PRO A 165 21.24 59.71 -26.14
N GLU A 166 20.10 59.16 -25.71
CA GLU A 166 19.08 59.90 -24.93
C GLU A 166 19.64 60.29 -23.55
N ALA A 167 20.27 59.35 -22.85
CA ALA A 167 20.88 59.57 -21.55
C ALA A 167 22.03 60.60 -21.62
N VAL A 168 22.89 60.50 -22.64
CA VAL A 168 23.97 61.48 -22.87
C VAL A 168 23.40 62.87 -23.13
N SER A 169 22.33 62.98 -23.93
CA SER A 169 21.68 64.27 -24.20
C SER A 169 21.11 64.89 -22.92
N TYR A 170 20.48 64.07 -22.08
CA TYR A 170 19.97 64.50 -20.78
C TYR A 170 21.08 64.93 -19.80
N LEU A 171 22.19 64.18 -19.75
CA LEU A 171 23.35 64.51 -18.92
C LEU A 171 24.03 65.82 -19.36
N LEU A 172 24.16 66.05 -20.68
CA LEU A 172 24.72 67.29 -21.21
C LEU A 172 23.83 68.49 -20.90
N GLN A 173 22.51 68.35 -21.06
CA GLN A 173 21.56 69.40 -20.70
C GLN A 173 21.62 69.72 -19.20
N ARG A 174 21.60 68.71 -18.34
CA ARG A 174 21.74 68.91 -16.89
C ARG A 174 23.10 69.50 -16.52
N GLY A 175 24.16 69.11 -17.22
CA GLY A 175 25.49 69.67 -17.06
C GLY A 175 25.50 71.17 -17.38
N GLU A 176 24.94 71.56 -18.52
CA GLU A 176 24.76 72.96 -18.91
C GLU A 176 23.98 73.75 -17.85
N GLU A 177 22.81 73.27 -17.44
CA GLU A 177 21.97 73.91 -16.42
C GLU A 177 22.74 74.07 -15.09
N TYR A 178 23.49 73.06 -14.68
CA TYR A 178 24.31 73.10 -13.47
C TYR A 178 25.43 74.15 -13.57
N PHE A 179 26.19 74.17 -14.68
CA PHE A 179 27.27 75.13 -14.85
C PHE A 179 26.77 76.57 -15.00
N LEU A 180 25.54 76.79 -15.49
CA LEU A 180 24.88 78.11 -15.53
C LEU A 180 24.29 78.53 -14.19
N SER A 181 24.11 77.61 -13.25
CA SER A 181 23.54 77.91 -11.93
C SER A 181 24.53 78.67 -11.02
N PRO A 182 24.04 79.38 -9.98
CA PRO A 182 24.90 80.03 -8.97
C PRO A 182 25.86 79.04 -8.26
N GLN A 183 25.46 77.77 -8.15
CA GLN A 183 26.27 76.70 -7.55
C GLN A 183 27.42 76.30 -8.48
N GLY A 184 27.16 76.22 -9.80
CA GLY A 184 28.17 75.97 -10.82
C GLY A 184 29.21 77.09 -10.88
N GLU A 185 28.77 78.35 -10.84
CA GLU A 185 29.66 79.52 -10.79
C GLU A 185 30.59 79.47 -9.57
N THR A 186 30.03 79.17 -8.40
CA THR A 186 30.80 79.00 -7.16
C THR A 186 31.80 77.83 -7.27
N THR A 187 31.38 76.73 -7.89
CA THR A 187 32.24 75.54 -8.08
C THR A 187 33.42 75.84 -9.00
N ILE A 188 33.18 76.54 -10.13
CA ILE A 188 34.23 76.97 -11.06
C ILE A 188 35.18 77.95 -10.37
N LYS A 189 34.64 78.88 -9.58
CA LYS A 189 35.44 79.82 -8.78
C LYS A 189 36.39 79.08 -7.84
N ASN A 190 35.88 78.14 -7.06
CA ASN A 190 36.69 77.35 -6.13
C ASN A 190 37.77 76.55 -6.88
N MET A 191 37.41 75.85 -7.97
CA MET A 191 38.39 75.11 -8.79
C MET A 191 39.50 76.00 -9.35
N MET A 192 39.15 77.23 -9.75
CA MET A 192 40.12 78.18 -10.29
C MET A 192 41.01 78.79 -9.22
N ASP A 193 40.43 79.16 -8.08
CA ASP A 193 41.19 79.64 -6.92
C ASP A 193 42.17 78.55 -6.44
N ASP A 194 41.73 77.29 -6.34
CA ASP A 194 42.56 76.13 -6.02
C ASP A 194 43.68 75.91 -7.06
N PHE A 195 43.36 76.03 -8.35
CA PHE A 195 44.35 75.91 -9.43
C PHE A 195 45.43 76.98 -9.34
N LEU A 196 45.05 78.25 -9.11
CA LEU A 196 46.01 79.35 -8.96
C LEU A 196 46.88 79.14 -7.72
N VAL A 197 46.30 78.76 -6.58
CA VAL A 197 47.05 78.43 -5.37
C VAL A 197 48.04 77.28 -5.62
N SER A 198 47.63 76.25 -6.36
CA SER A 198 48.50 75.10 -6.69
C SER A 198 49.74 75.46 -7.53
N LYS A 199 49.72 76.59 -8.24
CA LYS A 199 50.85 77.08 -9.04
C LYS A 199 51.84 77.95 -8.25
N GLY A 200 51.67 78.04 -6.92
CA GLY A 200 52.62 78.68 -6.01
C GLY A 200 52.77 80.18 -6.26
N SER A 201 54.02 80.67 -6.28
CA SER A 201 54.33 82.10 -6.40
C SER A 201 53.80 82.74 -7.69
N PHE A 202 53.74 82.00 -8.80
CA PHE A 202 53.19 82.49 -10.07
C PHE A 202 51.68 82.70 -10.00
N GLY A 203 50.95 81.77 -9.39
CA GLY A 203 49.50 81.88 -9.25
C GLY A 203 49.07 82.99 -8.30
N GLY A 204 49.81 83.21 -7.20
CA GLY A 204 49.58 84.33 -6.30
C GLY A 204 49.76 85.71 -6.98
N MET A 205 50.75 85.84 -7.88
CA MET A 205 50.94 87.06 -8.68
C MET A 205 49.77 87.31 -9.66
N VAL A 206 49.28 86.27 -10.32
CA VAL A 206 48.13 86.35 -11.24
C VAL A 206 46.85 86.71 -10.49
N GLN A 207 46.64 86.13 -9.30
CA GLN A 207 45.51 86.44 -8.43
C GLN A 207 45.53 87.91 -7.97
N MET A 208 46.71 88.45 -7.62
CA MET A 208 46.88 89.84 -7.19
C MET A 208 46.67 90.86 -8.33
N PHE A 209 47.03 90.51 -9.58
CA PHE A 209 46.82 91.38 -10.75
C PHE A 209 45.37 91.36 -11.27
N LEU A 210 44.67 90.23 -11.13
CA LEU A 210 43.32 90.06 -11.65
C LEU A 210 42.21 90.44 -10.67
N GLY A 211 42.56 90.76 -9.42
CA GLY A 211 41.72 91.46 -8.43
C GLY A 211 40.53 90.64 -7.90
N ASP A 212 39.63 90.25 -8.80
CA ASP A 212 38.50 89.36 -8.56
C ASP A 212 38.45 88.26 -9.63
N SER A 213 38.56 87.04 -9.14
CA SER A 213 38.59 85.81 -9.91
C SER A 213 37.27 85.59 -10.71
N THR A 214 36.22 86.35 -10.38
CA THR A 214 34.89 86.36 -11.04
C THR A 214 34.93 86.61 -12.55
N SER A 215 35.73 87.54 -13.05
CA SER A 215 35.74 87.85 -14.49
C SER A 215 36.35 86.71 -15.34
N LEU A 216 37.29 85.96 -14.77
CA LEU A 216 37.84 84.74 -15.36
C LEU A 216 36.86 83.57 -15.22
N VAL A 217 36.20 83.45 -14.08
CA VAL A 217 35.16 82.44 -13.83
C VAL A 217 34.04 82.56 -14.85
N THR A 218 33.50 83.75 -15.10
CA THR A 218 32.44 83.93 -16.10
C THR A 218 32.91 83.59 -17.52
N LYS A 219 34.17 83.89 -17.88
CA LYS A 219 34.74 83.52 -19.19
C LYS A 219 34.94 82.00 -19.32
N LEU A 220 35.48 81.37 -18.28
CA LEU A 220 35.66 79.92 -18.20
C LEU A 220 34.31 79.19 -18.23
N GLN A 221 33.33 79.66 -17.49
CA GLN A 221 31.96 79.14 -17.48
C GLN A 221 31.34 79.15 -18.88
N ARG A 222 31.47 80.27 -19.61
CA ARG A 222 30.98 80.35 -21.00
C ARG A 222 31.68 79.38 -21.94
N GLU A 223 33.00 79.24 -21.85
CA GLU A 223 33.73 78.27 -22.69
C GLU A 223 33.45 76.82 -22.29
N LEU A 224 33.23 76.51 -21.01
CA LEU A 224 32.79 75.20 -20.53
C LEU A 224 31.40 74.83 -21.05
N VAL A 225 30.44 75.75 -20.98
CA VAL A 225 29.08 75.53 -21.52
C VAL A 225 29.13 75.38 -23.04
N LYS A 226 29.92 76.22 -23.73
CA LYS A 226 30.12 76.11 -25.19
C LYS A 226 30.77 74.77 -25.57
N PHE A 227 31.67 74.25 -24.75
CA PHE A 227 32.25 72.91 -24.93
C PHE A 227 31.20 71.82 -24.70
N ILE A 228 30.40 71.88 -23.64
CA ILE A 228 29.31 70.91 -23.36
C ILE A 228 28.29 70.87 -24.50
N ASN A 229 27.93 72.03 -25.03
CA ASN A 229 26.99 72.18 -26.14
C ASN A 229 27.60 71.87 -27.51
N ALA A 230 28.92 71.68 -27.59
CA ALA A 230 29.56 71.36 -28.85
C ALA A 230 29.11 69.97 -29.34
N PRO A 231 28.77 69.81 -30.64
CA PRO A 231 28.33 68.53 -31.18
C PRO A 231 29.39 67.44 -31.02
N GLY A 232 30.68 67.80 -31.04
CA GLY A 232 31.80 66.89 -30.79
C GLY A 232 31.79 66.27 -29.39
N THR A 233 31.37 67.02 -28.36
CA THR A 233 31.31 66.53 -26.97
C THR A 233 30.22 65.48 -26.78
N LYS A 234 29.06 65.68 -27.44
CA LYS A 234 28.00 64.68 -27.47
C LYS A 234 28.45 63.39 -28.13
N ILE A 235 29.12 63.47 -29.30
CA ILE A 235 29.65 62.31 -30.01
C ILE A 235 30.70 61.58 -29.15
N LEU A 236 31.61 62.33 -28.52
CA LEU A 236 32.62 61.79 -27.61
C LEU A 236 31.97 61.01 -26.47
N LEU A 237 31.03 61.61 -25.73
CA LEU A 237 30.38 60.93 -24.60
C LEU A 237 29.60 59.70 -25.05
N ILE A 238 28.85 59.77 -26.16
CA ILE A 238 28.16 58.59 -26.71
C ILE A 238 29.19 57.47 -26.96
N SER A 239 30.32 57.77 -27.60
CA SER A 239 31.35 56.76 -27.88
C SER A 239 31.95 56.16 -26.60
N ILE A 240 32.17 56.97 -25.55
CA ILE A 240 32.69 56.49 -24.27
C ILE A 240 31.69 55.54 -23.61
N PHE A 241 30.42 55.94 -23.51
CA PHE A 241 29.38 55.12 -22.89
C PHE A 241 29.09 53.83 -23.69
N SER A 242 29.09 53.90 -25.02
CA SER A 242 28.94 52.72 -25.88
C SER A 242 30.11 51.75 -25.72
N ASN A 243 31.36 52.25 -25.73
CA ASN A 243 32.54 51.40 -25.53
C ASN A 243 32.56 50.76 -24.13
N GLU A 244 32.13 51.49 -23.11
CA GLU A 244 32.04 50.94 -21.75
C GLU A 244 30.92 49.90 -21.62
N TRP A 245 29.79 50.12 -22.30
CA TRP A 245 28.73 49.12 -22.43
C TRP A 245 29.24 47.85 -23.12
N ASP A 246 30.04 47.97 -24.17
CA ASP A 246 30.65 46.81 -24.85
C ASP A 246 31.59 46.01 -23.94
N LYS A 247 32.37 46.68 -23.08
CA LYS A 247 33.20 45.99 -22.08
C LYS A 247 32.35 45.30 -21.02
N ILE A 248 31.29 45.94 -20.55
CA ILE A 248 30.35 45.36 -19.56
C ILE A 248 29.68 44.11 -20.14
N LYS A 249 29.25 44.16 -21.41
CA LYS A 249 28.64 43.01 -22.12
C LYS A 249 29.54 41.77 -22.11
N GLN A 250 30.85 41.94 -22.16
CA GLN A 250 31.84 40.85 -22.22
C GLN A 250 32.20 40.26 -20.84
N GLN A 251 31.78 40.90 -19.74
CA GLN A 251 32.06 40.40 -18.41
C GLN A 251 31.01 39.36 -17.98
N PRO A 252 31.39 38.35 -17.16
CA PRO A 252 30.44 37.43 -16.55
C PRO A 252 29.40 38.16 -15.71
N ALA A 253 28.12 37.82 -15.87
CA ALA A 253 27.02 38.49 -15.18
C ALA A 253 27.13 38.40 -13.65
N ILE A 254 27.71 37.31 -13.12
CA ILE A 254 27.92 37.14 -11.67
C ILE A 254 28.73 38.27 -11.04
N ASN A 255 29.63 38.94 -11.79
CA ASN A 255 30.47 40.01 -11.26
C ASN A 255 29.64 41.20 -10.77
N PHE A 256 28.49 41.46 -11.40
CA PHE A 256 27.57 42.53 -11.01
C PHE A 256 26.57 42.11 -9.93
N LEU A 257 26.53 40.82 -9.57
CA LEU A 257 25.63 40.25 -8.57
C LEU A 257 26.39 39.72 -7.34
N LYS A 258 27.70 39.97 -7.22
CA LYS A 258 28.53 39.46 -6.11
C LYS A 258 28.08 39.93 -4.73
N ASP A 259 27.52 41.12 -4.65
CA ASP A 259 27.05 41.72 -3.39
C ASP A 259 25.60 41.34 -3.06
N ILE A 260 24.95 40.54 -3.91
CA ILE A 260 23.59 40.06 -3.68
C ILE A 260 23.65 38.76 -2.89
N ASP A 261 23.04 38.76 -1.71
CA ASP A 261 22.77 37.53 -0.98
C ASP A 261 21.61 36.78 -1.66
N PHE A 262 21.93 35.58 -2.16
CA PHE A 262 21.02 34.74 -2.90
C PHE A 262 20.21 33.79 -2.00
N GLU A 263 20.61 33.61 -0.74
CA GLU A 263 19.94 32.72 0.21
C GLU A 263 18.47 33.12 0.46
N PRO A 264 18.13 34.41 0.69
CA PRO A 264 16.73 34.82 0.88
C PRO A 264 15.86 34.58 -0.36
N ILE A 265 16.45 34.68 -1.56
CA ILE A 265 15.75 34.43 -2.83
C ILE A 265 15.41 32.95 -2.93
N LEU A 266 16.39 32.08 -2.67
CA LEU A 266 16.19 30.63 -2.66
C LEU A 266 15.12 30.21 -1.64
N SER A 267 15.20 30.70 -0.40
CA SER A 267 14.24 30.37 0.65
C SER A 267 12.82 30.84 0.31
N ASN A 268 12.68 32.01 -0.33
CA ASN A 268 11.38 32.52 -0.76
C ASN A 268 10.78 31.68 -1.89
N ILE A 269 11.59 31.23 -2.85
CA ILE A 269 11.14 30.34 -3.93
C ILE A 269 10.69 28.99 -3.36
N GLN A 270 11.47 28.39 -2.45
CA GLN A 270 11.11 27.14 -1.77
C GLN A 270 9.80 27.29 -0.97
N SER A 271 9.67 28.36 -0.20
CA SER A 271 8.46 28.65 0.59
C SER A 271 7.23 28.86 -0.30
N TYR A 272 7.40 29.57 -1.43
CA TYR A 272 6.35 29.74 -2.42
C TYR A 272 5.92 28.39 -3.03
N ALA A 273 6.88 27.56 -3.43
CA ALA A 273 6.60 26.23 -4.00
C ALA A 273 5.84 25.33 -3.02
N LYS A 274 6.25 25.29 -1.74
CA LYS A 274 5.54 24.52 -0.70
C LYS A 274 4.10 24.98 -0.51
N ARG A 275 3.90 26.30 -0.45
CA ARG A 275 2.55 26.89 -0.29
C ARG A 275 1.64 26.58 -1.47
N GLU A 276 2.16 26.64 -2.69
CA GLU A 276 1.38 26.38 -3.90
C GLU A 276 1.03 24.88 -4.05
N LEU A 277 1.98 24.01 -3.74
CA LEU A 277 1.78 22.56 -3.81
C LEU A 277 0.83 22.07 -2.72
N ALA A 278 0.92 22.64 -1.51
CA ALA A 278 0.03 22.36 -0.37
C ALA A 278 -0.23 20.85 -0.18
N ILE A 279 0.84 20.05 -0.22
CA ILE A 279 0.78 18.59 -0.35
C ILE A 279 -0.01 17.97 0.81
N GLU A 280 0.25 18.40 2.03
CA GLU A 280 -0.46 17.93 3.21
C GLU A 280 -1.97 18.20 3.12
N SER A 281 -2.36 19.43 2.75
CA SER A 281 -3.77 19.82 2.58
C SER A 281 -4.45 18.98 1.50
N ARG A 282 -3.78 18.74 0.37
CA ARG A 282 -4.30 17.90 -0.71
C ARG A 282 -4.47 16.45 -0.26
N LEU A 283 -3.50 15.87 0.44
CA LEU A 283 -3.58 14.50 0.94
C LEU A 283 -4.58 14.36 2.11
N ASN A 284 -4.96 15.45 2.77
CA ASN A 284 -6.01 15.48 3.79
C ASN A 284 -7.44 15.44 3.23
N GLN A 285 -7.62 15.25 1.93
CA GLN A 285 -8.94 14.97 1.34
C GLN A 285 -9.14 13.45 1.18
N THR A 286 -10.40 13.03 1.08
CA THR A 286 -10.77 11.62 0.93
C THR A 286 -10.50 11.12 -0.49
N ILE A 287 -10.32 9.81 -0.65
CA ILE A 287 -10.11 9.19 -1.98
C ILE A 287 -11.29 9.50 -2.91
N ASN A 288 -12.51 9.52 -2.38
CA ASN A 288 -13.73 9.81 -3.12
C ASN A 288 -13.75 11.24 -3.71
N HIS A 289 -13.05 12.20 -3.09
CA HIS A 289 -12.96 13.57 -3.63
C HIS A 289 -12.19 13.60 -4.95
N TYR A 290 -11.04 12.92 -5.02
CA TYR A 290 -10.19 12.89 -6.22
C TYR A 290 -10.65 11.90 -7.26
N TRP A 291 -11.28 10.81 -6.83
CA TRP A 291 -11.74 9.76 -7.72
C TRP A 291 -13.17 9.31 -7.35
N PRO A 292 -14.18 10.12 -7.70
CA PRO A 292 -15.57 9.85 -7.34
C PRO A 292 -16.14 8.58 -8.00
N THR A 293 -15.67 8.22 -9.19
CA THR A 293 -16.02 6.96 -9.89
C THR A 293 -15.10 5.80 -9.52
N GLY A 294 -14.18 6.00 -8.57
CA GLY A 294 -13.20 4.98 -8.18
C GLY A 294 -13.85 3.73 -7.60
N ILE A 295 -15.02 3.88 -6.98
CA ILE A 295 -15.78 2.76 -6.44
C ILE A 295 -16.34 1.84 -7.53
N ASP A 296 -16.84 2.41 -8.64
CA ASP A 296 -17.36 1.64 -9.76
C ASP A 296 -16.23 0.87 -10.45
N TYR A 297 -15.08 1.53 -10.63
CA TYR A 297 -13.88 0.86 -11.14
C TYR A 297 -13.41 -0.26 -10.20
N ALA A 298 -13.37 0.01 -8.89
CA ALA A 298 -12.98 -0.99 -7.90
C ALA A 298 -13.90 -2.22 -7.96
N ASN A 299 -15.22 -2.00 -7.99
CA ASN A 299 -16.21 -3.07 -7.94
C ASN A 299 -16.32 -3.89 -9.23
N ASN A 300 -16.20 -3.24 -10.40
CA ASN A 300 -16.46 -3.88 -11.69
C ASN A 300 -15.19 -4.40 -12.39
N GLU A 301 -14.03 -3.79 -12.14
CA GLU A 301 -12.79 -4.11 -12.84
C GLU A 301 -11.74 -4.72 -11.90
N LEU A 302 -11.44 -4.04 -10.79
CA LEU A 302 -10.31 -4.41 -9.93
C LEU A 302 -10.62 -5.63 -9.06
N LEU A 303 -11.71 -5.57 -8.28
CA LEU A 303 -12.06 -6.60 -7.31
C LEU A 303 -12.33 -7.96 -7.95
N PRO A 304 -13.08 -8.08 -9.06
CA PRO A 304 -13.26 -9.38 -9.73
C PRO A 304 -11.93 -10.01 -10.13
N LYS A 305 -11.02 -9.23 -10.74
CA LYS A 305 -9.69 -9.71 -11.15
C LYS A 305 -8.83 -10.13 -9.95
N LEU A 306 -8.89 -9.40 -8.85
CA LEU A 306 -8.16 -9.73 -7.62
C LEU A 306 -8.72 -11.00 -6.95
N VAL A 307 -10.05 -11.13 -6.90
CA VAL A 307 -10.70 -12.33 -6.36
C VAL A 307 -10.39 -13.54 -7.23
N ASP A 308 -10.45 -13.43 -8.57
CA ASP A 308 -10.10 -14.50 -9.50
C ASP A 308 -8.67 -14.99 -9.29
N LYS A 309 -7.73 -14.04 -9.24
CA LYS A 309 -6.31 -14.35 -9.02
C LYS A 309 -6.08 -14.94 -7.62
N GLY A 310 -6.77 -14.42 -6.61
CA GLY A 310 -6.72 -14.91 -5.23
C GLY A 310 -7.25 -16.33 -5.09
N PHE A 311 -8.39 -16.65 -5.73
CA PHE A 311 -8.96 -18.00 -5.76
C PHE A 311 -8.02 -18.98 -6.45
N ALA A 312 -7.48 -18.62 -7.63
CA ALA A 312 -6.56 -19.48 -8.36
C ALA A 312 -5.26 -19.77 -7.59
N GLU A 313 -4.74 -18.80 -6.83
CA GLU A 313 -3.57 -19.01 -5.97
C GLU A 313 -3.91 -19.82 -4.72
N ALA A 314 -5.06 -19.53 -4.08
CA ALA A 314 -5.52 -20.26 -2.91
C ALA A 314 -5.82 -21.74 -3.22
N GLU A 315 -6.36 -22.05 -4.40
CA GLU A 315 -6.62 -23.42 -4.85
C GLU A 315 -5.35 -24.26 -4.93
N LYS A 316 -4.28 -23.68 -5.50
CA LYS A 316 -2.96 -24.32 -5.57
C LYS A 316 -2.33 -24.53 -4.20
N GLN A 317 -2.47 -23.55 -3.30
CA GLN A 317 -1.89 -23.65 -1.96
C GLN A 317 -2.67 -24.61 -1.06
N LEU A 318 -4.00 -24.71 -1.23
CA LEU A 318 -4.83 -25.60 -0.43
C LEU A 318 -4.39 -27.06 -0.57
N GLU A 319 -4.04 -27.49 -1.79
CA GLU A 319 -3.55 -28.85 -2.04
C GLU A 319 -2.31 -29.15 -1.20
N GLN A 320 -1.33 -28.24 -1.19
CA GLN A 320 -0.11 -28.39 -0.39
C GLN A 320 -0.37 -28.32 1.11
N MET A 321 -1.31 -27.48 1.56
CA MET A 321 -1.67 -27.35 2.98
C MET A 321 -2.36 -28.61 3.50
N LEU A 322 -3.30 -29.19 2.75
CA LEU A 322 -4.03 -30.38 3.18
C LEU A 322 -3.12 -31.61 3.31
N ILE A 323 -2.11 -31.73 2.44
CA ILE A 323 -1.08 -32.79 2.56
C ILE A 323 -0.26 -32.64 3.84
N ARG A 324 0.06 -31.41 4.25
CA ARG A 324 0.85 -31.14 5.47
C ARG A 324 0.07 -31.30 6.77
N LEU A 325 -1.25 -31.13 6.73
CA LEU A 325 -2.10 -31.12 7.93
C LEU A 325 -2.32 -32.49 8.58
N ASN A 326 -1.73 -33.57 8.04
CA ASN A 326 -1.90 -34.95 8.50
C ASN A 326 -3.33 -35.27 8.95
N LEU A 327 -4.30 -35.01 8.06
CA LEU A 327 -5.74 -35.18 8.35
C LEU A 327 -6.08 -36.59 8.85
N GLU A 328 -5.26 -37.58 8.49
CA GLU A 328 -5.37 -38.95 9.00
C GLU A 328 -5.36 -39.01 10.53
N GLU A 329 -4.44 -38.31 11.17
CA GLU A 329 -4.24 -38.33 12.61
C GLU A 329 -5.38 -37.60 13.32
N VAL A 330 -5.77 -36.43 12.81
CA VAL A 330 -6.89 -35.64 13.33
C VAL A 330 -8.20 -36.43 13.25
N VAL A 331 -8.47 -37.09 12.13
CA VAL A 331 -9.67 -37.91 11.95
C VAL A 331 -9.62 -39.14 12.86
N ARG A 332 -8.48 -39.79 12.99
CA ARG A 332 -8.30 -40.94 13.88
C ARG A 332 -8.57 -40.57 15.33
N GLU A 333 -8.05 -39.45 15.81
CA GLU A 333 -8.32 -38.95 17.16
C GLU A 333 -9.81 -38.65 17.37
N GLN A 334 -10.47 -38.01 16.40
CA GLN A 334 -11.91 -37.73 16.48
C GLN A 334 -12.76 -39.00 16.44
N VAL A 335 -12.41 -40.00 15.63
CA VAL A 335 -13.15 -41.28 15.63
C VAL A 335 -12.89 -42.07 16.92
N ASN A 336 -11.71 -41.96 17.52
CA ASN A 336 -11.44 -42.56 18.84
C ASN A 336 -12.18 -41.85 19.98
N SER A 337 -12.44 -40.55 19.84
CA SER A 337 -13.23 -39.76 20.81
C SER A 337 -14.74 -40.04 20.72
N PHE A 338 -15.21 -40.65 19.63
CA PHE A 338 -16.62 -41.03 19.49
C PHE A 338 -17.06 -42.00 20.61
N PRO A 339 -18.16 -41.70 21.33
CA PRO A 339 -18.67 -42.55 22.39
C PRO A 339 -19.05 -43.94 21.87
N LEU A 340 -18.58 -44.97 22.59
CA LEU A 340 -18.85 -46.40 22.37
C LEU A 340 -20.30 -46.71 22.03
N GLN A 341 -21.21 -46.06 22.73
CA GLN A 341 -22.65 -46.30 22.67
C GLN A 341 -23.23 -45.94 21.30
N LYS A 342 -22.64 -44.97 20.60
CA LYS A 342 -23.16 -44.50 19.30
C LYS A 342 -22.82 -45.45 18.16
N LEU A 343 -21.62 -46.04 18.16
CA LEU A 343 -21.23 -47.08 17.20
C LEU A 343 -22.13 -48.31 17.33
N GLU A 344 -22.40 -48.73 18.58
CA GLU A 344 -23.33 -49.82 18.87
C GLU A 344 -24.75 -49.49 18.40
N GLU A 345 -25.24 -48.27 18.66
CA GLU A 345 -26.57 -47.83 18.23
C GLU A 345 -26.73 -47.85 16.71
N ILE A 346 -25.70 -47.46 15.95
CA ILE A 346 -25.71 -47.51 14.48
C ILE A 346 -25.77 -48.97 13.99
N VAL A 347 -24.90 -49.84 14.53
CA VAL A 347 -24.84 -51.25 14.08
C VAL A 347 -26.09 -52.02 14.50
N ILE A 348 -26.56 -51.85 15.74
CA ILE A 348 -27.80 -52.48 16.23
C ILE A 348 -29.02 -51.91 15.50
N GLY A 349 -29.07 -50.60 15.28
CA GLY A 349 -30.19 -49.96 14.58
C GLY A 349 -30.44 -50.54 13.20
N ILE A 350 -29.36 -50.94 12.50
CA ILE A 350 -29.43 -51.57 11.18
C ILE A 350 -29.64 -53.09 11.30
N ALA A 351 -28.96 -53.77 12.23
CA ALA A 351 -28.93 -55.24 12.28
C ALA A 351 -30.05 -55.89 13.11
N ASN A 352 -30.73 -55.17 14.00
CA ASN A 352 -31.67 -55.76 14.97
C ASN A 352 -32.80 -56.56 14.31
N ARG A 353 -33.34 -56.07 13.19
CA ARG A 353 -34.40 -56.76 12.45
C ARG A 353 -33.91 -58.10 11.88
N GLU A 354 -32.70 -58.13 11.35
CA GLU A 354 -32.17 -59.33 10.70
C GLU A 354 -31.75 -60.37 11.73
N LEU A 355 -31.21 -59.93 12.86
CA LEU A 355 -30.87 -60.80 13.99
C LEU A 355 -32.13 -61.43 14.62
N GLN A 356 -33.25 -60.71 14.69
CA GLN A 356 -34.52 -61.27 15.16
C GLN A 356 -35.01 -62.41 14.26
N MET A 357 -34.85 -62.29 12.94
CA MET A 357 -35.19 -63.40 12.02
C MET A 357 -34.39 -64.66 12.30
N ILE A 358 -33.09 -64.53 12.61
CA ILE A 358 -32.26 -65.70 12.96
C ILE A 358 -32.79 -66.34 14.26
N THR A 359 -33.23 -65.54 15.25
CA THR A 359 -33.83 -66.07 16.50
C THR A 359 -35.10 -66.86 16.22
N ILE A 360 -35.96 -66.34 15.35
CA ILE A 360 -37.21 -67.00 14.93
C ILE A 360 -36.89 -68.29 14.17
N LEU A 361 -35.96 -68.26 13.21
CA LEU A 361 -35.49 -69.45 12.49
C LEU A 361 -34.94 -70.52 13.44
N GLY A 362 -34.16 -70.11 14.46
CA GLY A 362 -33.64 -71.01 15.49
C GLY A 362 -34.75 -71.68 16.31
N ALA A 363 -35.82 -70.95 16.65
CA ALA A 363 -36.98 -71.51 17.32
C ALA A 363 -37.75 -72.49 16.40
N VAL A 364 -37.93 -72.14 15.13
CA VAL A 364 -38.60 -73.00 14.15
C VAL A 364 -37.81 -74.30 13.92
N LEU A 365 -36.49 -74.21 13.69
CA LEU A 365 -35.60 -75.37 13.54
C LEU A 365 -35.57 -76.23 14.80
N GLY A 366 -35.47 -75.61 15.98
CA GLY A 366 -35.53 -76.32 17.26
C GLY A 366 -36.85 -77.08 17.43
N GLY A 367 -37.97 -76.47 17.00
CA GLY A 367 -39.28 -77.13 16.96
C GLY A 367 -39.31 -78.33 16.03
N VAL A 368 -38.81 -78.18 14.80
CA VAL A 368 -38.72 -79.27 13.82
C VAL A 368 -37.85 -80.42 14.33
N ILE A 369 -36.69 -80.12 14.92
CA ILE A 369 -35.80 -81.13 15.53
C ILE A 369 -36.52 -81.84 16.69
N GLY A 370 -37.24 -81.09 17.53
CA GLY A 370 -38.04 -81.67 18.63
C GLY A 370 -39.17 -82.58 18.15
N ILE A 371 -39.82 -82.25 17.03
CA ILE A 371 -40.83 -83.11 16.38
C ILE A 371 -40.18 -84.41 15.90
N VAL A 372 -39.04 -84.32 15.21
CA VAL A 372 -38.30 -85.48 14.71
C VAL A 372 -37.83 -86.36 15.86
N GLN A 373 -37.30 -85.78 16.94
CA GLN A 373 -36.92 -86.51 18.15
C GLN A 373 -38.12 -87.20 18.81
N GLY A 374 -39.26 -86.50 18.92
CA GLY A 374 -40.50 -87.08 19.44
C GLY A 374 -41.00 -88.27 18.61
N LEU A 375 -40.92 -88.17 17.27
CA LEU A 375 -41.27 -89.27 16.36
C LEU A 375 -40.34 -90.47 16.50
N ILE A 376 -39.02 -90.23 16.64
CA ILE A 376 -38.04 -91.30 16.86
C ILE A 376 -38.29 -92.01 18.19
N VAL A 377 -38.54 -91.25 19.27
CA VAL A 377 -38.86 -91.83 20.58
C VAL A 377 -40.15 -92.65 20.53
N PHE A 378 -41.15 -92.20 19.76
CA PHE A 378 -42.40 -92.95 19.53
C PHE A 378 -42.21 -94.23 18.70
N LEU A 379 -41.21 -94.29 17.82
CA LEU A 379 -40.92 -95.49 17.03
C LEU A 379 -40.10 -96.54 17.79
N ILE A 380 -39.36 -96.11 18.83
CA ILE A 380 -38.46 -96.97 19.61
C ILE A 380 -39.14 -97.52 20.88
N ASN A 381 -40.16 -96.83 21.41
CA ASN A 381 -41.03 -97.30 22.51
C ASN A 381 -42.34 -97.88 21.98
#